data_AF-A0A161LY25-F1
#
_entry.id   AF-A0A161LY25-F1
#
_cell.length_a   1.000
_cell.length_b   1.000
_cell.length_c   1.000
_cell.angle_alpha   90.00
_cell.angle_beta   90.00
_cell.angle_gamma   90.00
#
_symmetry.space_group_name_H-M   'P 1'
#
loop_
_entity.id
_entity.type
_entity.pdbx_description
1 polymer ?
#
loop_
_entity_poly.entity_id
_entity_poly.type
_entity_poly.pdbx_seq_one_letter_code
_entity_poly.pdbx_strand_id
1 'polypeptide(L)' 'MKYEWYIIQVSSGSEDKVCQTILDSSKVLGMAESFHEVFVPYEEVTRIKHNKKVLVKRKLSPGYVFLHMNLCAKKCVKV' A
#
# COMPACT_ATOMS: atom_id res chain seq x y z
N MET A 1 3.09 14.58 -17.59
CA MET A 1 2.32 14.00 -16.46
C MET A 1 3.31 13.23 -15.61
N LYS A 2 3.48 13.58 -14.33
CA LYS A 2 4.47 12.96 -13.44
C LYS A 2 3.73 12.10 -12.42
N TYR A 3 4.15 10.85 -12.30
CA TYR A 3 3.78 10.02 -11.17
C TYR A 3 4.79 10.29 -10.07
N GLU A 4 4.30 10.49 -8.86
CA GLU A 4 5.11 10.71 -7.68
C GLU A 4 4.85 9.60 -6.66
N TRP A 5 5.89 9.33 -5.87
CA TRP A 5 5.81 8.38 -4.77
C TRP A 5 5.34 9.10 -3.51
N TYR A 6 4.27 8.60 -2.93
CA TYR A 6 3.73 9.05 -1.66
C TYR A 6 3.79 7.92 -0.66
N ILE A 7 4.02 8.30 0.60
CA ILE A 7 4.06 7.39 1.73
C ILE A 7 2.89 7.74 2.63
N ILE A 8 2.07 6.74 2.94
CA ILE A 8 0.96 6.89 3.86
C ILE A 8 1.31 6.17 5.15
N GLN A 9 1.26 6.92 6.25
CA GLN A 9 1.36 6.34 7.59
C GLN A 9 -0.02 5.88 8.04
N VAL A 10 -0.13 4.61 8.41
CA VAL A 10 -1.37 3.97 8.83
C VAL A 10 -1.20 3.31 10.20
N SER A 11 -2.32 3.09 10.88
CA SER A 11 -2.33 2.35 12.14
C SER A 11 -1.93 0.90 11.94
N SER A 12 -1.05 0.40 12.83
CA SER A 12 -0.55 -0.97 12.80
C SER A 12 -1.70 -1.97 12.77
N GLY A 13 -1.69 -2.90 11.80
CA GLY A 13 -2.71 -3.93 11.65
C GLY A 13 -3.84 -3.62 10.66
N SER A 14 -3.96 -2.38 10.19
CA SER A 14 -4.97 -2.00 9.18
C SER A 14 -4.40 -1.72 7.79
N GLU A 15 -3.11 -1.99 7.55
CA GLU A 15 -2.42 -1.67 6.29
C GLU A 15 -3.09 -2.32 5.07
N ASP A 16 -3.44 -3.60 5.19
CA ASP A 16 -4.10 -4.38 4.13
C ASP A 16 -5.50 -3.82 3.81
N LYS A 17 -6.27 -3.50 4.87
CA LYS A 17 -7.57 -2.85 4.73
C LYS A 17 -7.44 -1.48 4.08
N VAL A 18 -6.46 -0.68 4.48
CA VAL A 18 -6.24 0.66 3.89
C VAL A 18 -5.86 0.56 2.42
N CYS A 19 -4.99 -0.38 2.05
CA CYS A 19 -4.67 -0.65 0.65
C CYS A 19 -5.94 -0.95 -0.15
N GLN A 20 -6.81 -1.81 0.38
CA GLN A 20 -8.07 -2.17 -0.27
C GLN A 20 -9.06 -1.00 -0.31
N THR A 21 -9.16 -0.20 0.76
CA THR A 21 -9.97 1.02 0.79
C THR A 21 -9.50 2.05 -0.24
N ILE A 22 -8.18 2.23 -0.41
CA ILE A 22 -7.61 3.13 -1.42
C ILE A 22 -7.97 2.63 -2.83
N LEU A 23 -7.86 1.33 -3.09
CA LEU A 23 -8.25 0.71 -4.36
C LEU A 23 -9.76 0.80 -4.64
N ASP A 24 -10.59 0.71 -3.62
CA ASP A 24 -12.03 0.87 -3.76
C ASP A 24 -12.41 2.35 -4.00
N SER A 25 -11.84 3.24 -3.19
CA SER A 25 -12.05 4.68 -3.29
C SER A 25 -11.63 5.21 -4.66
N SER A 26 -10.50 4.73 -5.22
CA SER A 26 -10.05 5.13 -6.55
C SER A 26 -11.03 4.74 -7.66
N LYS A 27 -11.69 3.58 -7.54
CA LYS A 27 -12.74 3.14 -8.47
C LYS A 27 -13.98 4.01 -8.34
N VAL A 28 -14.42 4.29 -7.12
CA VAL A 28 -15.60 5.13 -6.84
C VAL A 28 -15.39 6.56 -7.35
N LEU A 29 -14.19 7.11 -7.17
CA LEU A 29 -13.84 8.45 -7.62
C LEU A 29 -13.56 8.53 -9.13
N GLY A 30 -13.55 7.41 -9.86
CA GLY A 30 -13.15 7.37 -11.26
C GLY A 30 -11.69 7.76 -11.48
N MET A 31 -10.87 7.70 -10.43
CA MET A 31 -9.45 8.08 -10.44
C MET A 31 -8.52 6.90 -10.68
N ALA A 32 -9.05 5.71 -10.99
CA ALA A 32 -8.26 4.48 -11.18
C ALA A 32 -7.09 4.67 -12.16
N GLU A 33 -7.25 5.49 -13.20
CA GLU A 33 -6.19 5.80 -14.19
C GLU A 33 -5.03 6.65 -13.63
N SER A 34 -5.26 7.35 -12.51
CA SER A 34 -4.25 8.15 -11.80
C SER A 34 -3.43 7.31 -10.81
N PHE A 35 -3.90 6.13 -10.43
CA PHE A 35 -3.20 5.21 -9.53
C PHE A 35 -2.40 4.20 -10.34
N HIS A 36 -1.08 4.20 -10.19
CA HIS A 36 -0.21 3.27 -10.89
C HIS A 36 0.06 2.03 -10.06
N GLU A 37 0.47 2.21 -8.80
CA GLU A 37 0.85 1.10 -7.93
C GLU A 37 0.59 1.44 -6.46
N VAL A 38 0.14 0.45 -5.68
CA VAL A 38 0.04 0.53 -4.23
C VAL A 38 0.58 -0.76 -3.63
N PHE A 39 1.51 -0.67 -2.69
CA PHE A 39 2.05 -1.84 -2.01
C PHE A 39 2.46 -1.52 -0.58
N VAL A 40 2.55 -2.60 0.22
CA VAL A 40 3.03 -2.55 1.60
C VAL A 40 4.40 -3.22 1.63
N PRO A 41 5.40 -2.64 2.30
CA PRO A 41 6.75 -3.19 2.36
C PRO A 41 6.77 -4.45 3.24
N TYR A 42 6.81 -5.62 2.60
CA TYR A 42 7.02 -6.90 3.27
C TYR A 42 8.41 -7.43 2.93
N GLU A 43 9.08 -8.02 3.91
CA GLU A 43 10.28 -8.82 3.71
C GLU A 43 9.94 -10.30 3.80
N GLU A 44 10.41 -11.08 2.84
CA GLU A 44 10.26 -12.53 2.84
C GLU A 44 11.38 -13.16 3.67
N VAL A 45 11.06 -13.53 4.91
CA VAL A 45 12.01 -14.23 5.78
C VAL A 45 11.81 -15.74 5.67
N THR A 46 12.89 -16.47 5.42
CA THR A 46 12.84 -17.93 5.42
C THR A 46 12.98 -18.43 6.85
N ARG A 47 11.92 -19.01 7.42
CA ARG A 47 11.97 -19.64 8.74
C ARG A 47 11.94 -21.16 8.59
N ILE A 48 12.78 -21.85 9.37
CA ILE A 48 12.76 -23.30 9.44
C ILE A 48 11.79 -23.68 10.56
N LYS A 49 10.68 -24.33 10.22
CA LYS A 49 9.75 -24.94 11.18
C LYS A 49 9.61 -26.42 10.84
N HIS A 50 9.81 -27.31 11.82
CA HIS A 50 9.70 -28.78 11.63
C HIS A 50 10.50 -29.31 10.43
N ASN A 51 11.78 -28.90 10.30
CA ASN A 51 12.66 -29.32 9.21
C ASN A 51 12.19 -28.92 7.78
N LYS A 52 11.14 -28.10 7.65
CA LYS A 52 10.66 -27.54 6.39
C LYS A 52 10.97 -26.05 6.35
N LYS A 53 11.51 -25.59 5.21
CA LYS A 53 11.71 -24.17 4.93
C LYS A 53 10.34 -23.56 4.64
N VAL A 54 9.87 -22.68 5.51
CA VAL A 54 8.63 -21.92 5.33
C VAL A 54 9.01 -20.48 5.02
N LEU A 55 8.57 -19.99 3.87
CA LEU A 55 8.62 -18.58 3.53
C LEU A 55 7.56 -17.86 4.36
N VAL A 56 7.99 -16.99 5.27
CA VAL A 56 7.11 -16.17 6.10
C VAL A 56 7.29 -14.72 5.69
N LYS A 57 6.20 -14.06 5.31
CA LYS A 57 6.22 -12.62 5.03
C LYS A 57 6.23 -11.87 6.37
N ARG A 58 7.32 -11.17 6.68
CA ARG A 58 7.46 -10.30 7.85
C ARG A 58 7.34 -8.85 7.39
N LYS A 59 6.57 -8.04 8.13
CA LYS A 59 6.46 -6.60 7.86
C LYS A 59 7.77 -5.93 8.29
N LEU A 60 8.41 -5.16 7.40
CA LEU A 60 9.65 -4.42 7.67
C LEU A 60 9.39 -3.29 8.67
N SER A 61 8.28 -2.57 8.47
CA SER A 61 7.83 -1.48 9.33
C SER A 61 6.30 -1.53 9.43
N PRO A 62 5.71 -1.70 10.63
CA PRO A 62 4.26 -1.63 10.77
C PRO A 62 3.79 -0.20 10.49
N GLY A 63 2.82 -0.06 9.61
CA GLY A 63 2.11 1.21 9.42
C GLY A 63 2.55 2.05 8.22
N TYR A 64 3.15 1.45 7.19
CA TYR A 64 3.53 2.18 5.97
C TYR A 64 2.91 1.55 4.72
N VAL A 65 2.33 2.40 3.87
CA VAL A 65 1.84 2.02 2.54
C VAL A 65 2.51 2.94 1.52
N PHE A 66 3.10 2.35 0.49
CA PHE A 66 3.66 3.08 -0.64
C PHE A 66 2.61 3.24 -1.73
N LEU A 67 2.52 4.44 -2.28
CA LEU A 67 1.56 4.81 -3.28
C LEU A 67 2.26 5.53 -4.43
N HIS A 68 2.13 5.00 -5.64
CA HIS A 68 2.58 5.63 -6.86
C HIS A 68 1.36 6.19 -7.59
N MET A 69 1.17 7.51 -7.54
CA MET A 69 0.01 8.15 -8.15
C MET A 69 0.36 9.47 -8.81
N ASN A 70 -0.48 9.86 -9.77
CA ASN A 70 -0.44 11.18 -10.39
C ASN A 70 -1.51 12.06 -9.72
N LEU A 71 -1.08 12.91 -8.79
CA LEU A 71 -1.93 13.93 -8.20
C LEU A 71 -2.03 15.13 -9.16
N CYS A 72 -3.00 15.10 -10.07
CA CYS A 72 -3.41 16.34 -10.73
C CYS A 72 -4.08 17.24 -9.68
N ALA A 73 -3.53 18.44 -9.45
CA ALA A 73 -3.78 19.34 -8.30
C ALA A 73 -5.21 19.89 -8.09
N LYS A 74 -6.27 19.17 -8.47
CA LYS A 74 -7.66 19.53 -8.20
C LYS A 74 -8.34 18.48 -7.34
N LYS A 75 -8.50 18.83 -6.07
CA LYS A 75 -9.33 18.18 -5.04
C LYS A 75 -8.85 16.79 -4.61
N CYS A 76 -7.74 16.74 -3.90
CA CYS A 76 -7.62 15.71 -2.86
C CYS A 76 -8.57 16.14 -1.73
N VAL A 77 -9.60 15.32 -1.48
CA VAL A 77 -10.60 15.56 -0.45
C VAL A 77 -9.89 15.78 0.89
N LYS A 78 -9.94 17.00 1.40
CA LYS A 78 -9.65 17.26 2.82
C LYS A 78 -10.77 16.59 3.60
N VAL A 79 -10.41 15.50 4.27
CA VAL A 79 -11.20 14.93 5.36
C VAL A 79 -11.29 15.96 6.48
#